data_AF-A0A067BYL7-F1
#
_entry.id   AF-A0A067BYL7-F1
#
_cell.length_a   1.000
_cell.length_b   1.000
_cell.length_c   1.000
_cell.angle_alpha   90.00
_cell.angle_beta   90.00
_cell.angle_gamma   90.00
#
_symmetry.space_group_name_H-M   'P 1'
#
loop_
_entity.id
_entity.type
_entity.pdbx_description
1 polymer ?
#
loop_
_entity_poly.entity_id
_entity_poly.type
_entity_poly.pdbx_seq_one_letter_code
_entity_poly.pdbx_strand_id
1 'polypeptide(L)'
;MEDAAKTLWSLNRADGNHIVPGKQIPDGLVQVLHATKENSQRVSYAREEFMEAFGPSVEHVLHLRVMEKDRILIMARTIAQDAAFAPRVVRQSCREWNEIRDIGNGQSLVRSVVFAEPAAAYETMTEYVLDLFPHEYERALAMRKDDMVVGSLEWENYLHRFMLTLGVACSRHYFAFFNKILGDVQDRPHMYSF
;
A
#
# COMPACT_ATOMS: atom_id res chain seq x y z
N MET A 1 0.44 19.12 9.68
CA MET A 1 1.48 18.25 9.07
C MET A 1 1.76 16.99 9.88
N GLU A 2 2.13 17.09 11.17
CA GLU A 2 2.54 15.92 11.97
C GLU A 2 1.46 14.84 12.09
N ASP A 3 0.20 15.21 12.29
CA ASP A 3 -0.89 14.23 12.39
C ASP A 3 -1.09 13.45 11.08
N ALA A 4 -0.99 14.12 9.94
CA ALA A 4 -1.04 13.47 8.63
C ALA A 4 0.16 12.51 8.44
N ALA A 5 1.34 12.91 8.91
CA ALA A 5 2.53 12.07 8.85
C ALA A 5 2.44 10.86 9.79
N LYS A 6 1.92 11.02 11.01
CA LYS A 6 1.56 9.92 11.93
C LYS A 6 0.57 8.95 11.30
N THR A 7 -0.45 9.51 10.66
CA THR A 7 -1.49 8.73 9.97
C THR A 7 -0.87 7.82 8.91
N LEU A 8 -0.01 8.36 8.04
CA LEU A 8 0.68 7.56 7.02
C LEU A 8 1.66 6.55 7.62
N TRP A 9 2.43 6.95 8.63
CA TRP A 9 3.37 6.06 9.30
C TRP A 9 2.67 4.84 9.92
N SER A 10 1.50 5.05 10.51
CA SER A 10 0.68 4.00 11.10
C SER A 10 -0.13 3.20 10.08
N LEU A 11 -0.64 3.83 9.02
CA LEU A 11 -1.23 3.13 7.87
C LEU A 11 -0.26 2.10 7.29
N ASN A 12 1.00 2.51 7.15
CA ASN A 12 2.07 1.70 6.63
C ASN A 12 2.66 0.75 7.68
N ARG A 13 2.10 0.70 8.90
CA ARG A 13 2.53 -0.19 9.99
C ARG A 13 4.03 -0.11 10.30
N ALA A 14 4.65 1.05 10.06
CA ALA A 14 6.09 1.22 10.14
C ALA A 14 6.65 1.06 11.56
N ASP A 15 5.80 1.17 12.59
CA ASP A 15 6.14 0.93 14.00
C ASP A 15 5.54 -0.38 14.56
N GLY A 16 5.09 -1.27 13.67
CA GLY A 16 4.50 -2.56 14.02
C GLY A 16 2.97 -2.60 13.92
N ASN A 17 2.37 -3.51 14.69
CA ASN A 17 0.94 -3.71 14.71
C ASN A 17 0.20 -2.54 15.39
N HIS A 18 -0.49 -1.72 14.60
CA HIS A 18 -1.42 -0.71 15.13
C HIS A 18 -2.86 -1.21 15.12
N ILE A 19 -3.62 -0.89 16.18
CA ILE A 19 -5.07 -1.10 16.22
C ILE A 19 -5.71 0.05 15.44
N VAL A 20 -6.24 -0.26 14.27
CA VAL A 20 -6.94 0.72 13.42
C VAL A 20 -8.41 0.80 13.84
N PRO A 21 -9.06 1.99 13.84
CA PRO A 21 -10.47 2.12 14.20
C PRO A 21 -11.38 1.13 13.45
N GLY A 22 -12.11 0.31 14.21
CA GLY A 22 -13.03 -0.71 13.68
C GLY A 22 -12.40 -2.06 13.36
N LYS A 23 -11.10 -2.27 13.61
CA LYS A 23 -10.48 -3.60 13.59
C LYS A 23 -10.03 -3.98 15.00
N GLN A 24 -10.57 -5.07 15.52
CA GLN A 24 -10.19 -5.61 16.83
C GLN A 24 -8.86 -6.36 16.79
N ILE A 25 -8.43 -6.83 15.61
CA ILE A 25 -7.19 -7.57 15.38
C ILE A 25 -6.55 -7.04 14.09
N PRO A 26 -5.23 -6.78 14.05
CA PRO A 26 -4.52 -6.46 12.81
C PRO A 26 -4.69 -7.60 11.79
N ASP A 27 -4.86 -7.28 10.49
CA ASP A 27 -5.03 -8.32 9.44
C ASP A 27 -3.75 -9.14 9.16
N GLY A 28 -2.71 -8.95 9.96
CA GLY A 28 -1.41 -9.53 9.78
C GLY A 28 -0.49 -9.29 10.97
N LEU A 29 0.66 -9.96 10.98
CA LEU A 29 1.70 -9.79 11.98
C LEU A 29 2.81 -8.90 11.40
N VAL A 30 2.99 -7.71 11.95
CA VAL A 30 4.12 -6.84 11.63
C VAL A 30 5.15 -6.87 12.75
N GLN A 31 6.37 -7.27 12.40
CA GLN A 31 7.53 -7.29 13.28
C GLN A 31 8.58 -6.30 12.79
N VAL A 32 8.87 -5.27 13.57
CA VAL A 32 9.98 -4.35 13.30
C VAL A 32 11.29 -5.07 13.64
N LEU A 33 12.09 -5.38 12.63
CA LEU A 33 13.38 -6.07 12.77
C LEU A 33 14.51 -5.09 13.08
N HIS A 34 14.43 -3.88 12.54
CA HIS A 34 15.40 -2.82 12.78
C HIS A 34 14.72 -1.46 12.70
N ALA A 35 15.12 -0.52 13.57
CA ALA A 35 14.66 0.86 13.49
C ALA A 35 15.75 1.81 13.98
N THR A 36 15.92 2.92 13.28
CA THR A 36 16.84 4.00 13.65
C THR A 36 16.14 5.35 13.55
N LYS A 37 16.61 6.29 14.37
CA LYS A 37 16.18 7.69 14.35
C LYS A 37 17.43 8.55 14.47
N GLU A 38 17.79 9.20 13.38
CA GLU A 38 18.98 10.02 13.28
C GLU A 38 18.61 11.37 12.68
N ASN A 39 18.90 12.45 13.42
CA ASN A 39 18.60 13.82 12.99
C ASN A 39 17.12 13.98 12.57
N SER A 40 16.90 14.40 11.32
CA SER A 40 15.58 14.56 10.71
C SER A 40 15.03 13.29 10.05
N GLN A 41 15.74 12.17 10.16
CA GLN A 41 15.39 10.93 9.48
C GLN A 41 14.98 9.83 10.46
N ARG A 42 14.03 9.01 10.04
CA ARG A 42 13.63 7.78 10.74
C ARG A 42 13.53 6.65 9.73
N VAL A 43 14.14 5.52 10.03
CA VAL A 43 14.12 4.33 9.19
C VAL A 43 13.55 3.18 10.01
N SER A 44 12.72 2.36 9.37
CA SER A 44 12.23 1.09 9.94
C SER A 44 12.32 0.00 8.88
N TYR A 45 12.83 -1.16 9.26
CA TYR A 45 12.79 -2.38 8.48
C TYR A 45 11.86 -3.36 9.18
N ALA A 46 10.75 -3.68 8.53
CA ALA A 46 9.70 -4.52 9.08
C ALA A 46 9.54 -5.79 8.25
N ARG A 47 9.13 -6.86 8.94
CA ARG A 47 8.62 -8.10 8.36
C ARG A 47 7.12 -8.13 8.58
N GLU A 48 6.37 -8.26 7.50
CA GLU A 48 4.92 -8.24 7.52
C GLU A 48 4.38 -9.59 7.04
N GLU A 49 3.56 -10.24 7.84
CA GLU A 49 2.86 -11.47 7.46
C GLU A 49 1.37 -11.18 7.32
N PHE A 50 0.77 -11.55 6.20
CA PHE A 50 -0.65 -11.37 5.95
C PHE A 50 -1.30 -12.66 5.49
N MET A 51 -2.58 -12.82 5.79
CA MET A 51 -3.39 -13.80 5.10
C MET A 51 -4.04 -13.13 3.89
N GLU A 52 -3.54 -13.44 2.70
CA GLU A 52 -4.12 -12.98 1.45
C GLU A 52 -5.12 -13.99 0.91
N ALA A 53 -5.89 -13.60 -0.11
CA ALA A 53 -6.85 -14.50 -0.78
C ALA A 53 -6.18 -15.77 -1.35
N PHE A 54 -4.87 -15.75 -1.54
CA PHE A 54 -4.08 -16.84 -2.14
C PHE A 54 -3.20 -17.58 -1.12
N GLY A 55 -3.38 -17.31 0.18
CA GLY A 55 -2.62 -17.91 1.26
C GLY A 55 -1.73 -16.91 2.00
N PRO A 56 -0.85 -17.41 2.89
CA PRO A 56 0.01 -16.56 3.68
C PRO A 56 1.06 -15.87 2.80
N SER A 57 1.14 -14.54 2.92
CA SER A 57 2.16 -13.70 2.33
C SER A 57 3.13 -13.24 3.42
N VAL A 58 4.42 -13.24 3.10
CA VAL A 58 5.46 -12.71 3.98
C VAL A 58 6.28 -11.71 3.18
N GLU A 59 6.19 -10.45 3.58
CA GLU A 59 6.89 -9.34 2.97
C GLU A 59 7.90 -8.74 3.93
N HIS A 60 8.92 -8.11 3.37
CA HIS A 60 9.80 -7.24 4.12
C HIS A 60 9.69 -5.85 3.54
N VAL A 61 9.52 -4.86 4.39
CA VAL A 61 9.26 -3.49 3.97
C VAL A 61 10.27 -2.56 4.65
N LEU A 62 10.90 -1.70 3.84
CA LEU A 62 11.71 -0.60 4.33
C LEU A 62 10.86 0.66 4.32
N HIS A 63 10.73 1.29 5.49
CA HIS A 63 10.10 2.58 5.67
C HIS A 63 11.16 3.65 5.93
N LEU A 64 10.99 4.81 5.30
CA LEU A 64 11.81 5.98 5.53
C LEU A 64 10.90 7.19 5.76
N ARG A 65 11.23 7.98 6.77
CA ARG A 65 10.71 9.33 6.94
C ARG A 65 11.85 10.32 6.93
N VAL A 66 11.65 11.43 6.24
CA VAL A 66 12.55 12.59 6.25
C VAL A 66 11.75 13.84 6.60
N MET A 67 12.16 14.53 7.65
CA MET A 67 11.63 15.84 8.03
C MET A 67 12.46 16.92 7.32
N GLU A 68 11.82 17.70 6.46
CA GLU A 68 12.39 18.90 5.87
C GLU A 68 11.72 20.14 6.47
N LYS A 69 12.23 21.34 6.12
CA LYS A 69 11.75 22.59 6.71
C LYS A 69 10.29 22.89 6.35
N ASP A 70 9.88 22.58 5.12
CA ASP A 70 8.56 22.91 4.56
C ASP A 70 7.68 21.68 4.30
N ARG A 71 8.21 20.47 4.50
CA ARG A 71 7.50 19.22 4.20
C ARG A 71 8.05 18.04 4.99
N ILE A 72 7.25 16.98 5.01
CA ILE A 72 7.63 15.67 5.52
C ILE A 72 7.50 14.68 4.36
N LEU A 73 8.54 13.90 4.14
CA LEU A 73 8.54 12.82 3.16
C LEU A 73 8.40 11.49 3.90
N ILE A 74 7.49 10.64 3.44
CA ILE A 74 7.34 9.26 3.94
C ILE A 74 7.40 8.33 2.74
N MET A 75 8.18 7.27 2.86
CA MET A 75 8.37 6.29 1.81
C MET A 75 8.26 4.89 2.38
N ALA A 76 7.73 3.97 1.58
CA ALA A 76 7.76 2.55 1.87
C ALA A 76 8.18 1.79 0.61
N ARG A 77 8.93 0.70 0.78
CA ARG A 77 9.28 -0.19 -0.32
C ARG A 77 9.35 -1.64 0.16
N THR A 78 8.63 -2.53 -0.52
CA THR A 78 8.81 -3.97 -0.38
C THR A 78 10.20 -4.36 -0.91
N ILE A 79 10.97 -5.09 -0.10
CA ILE A 79 12.26 -5.67 -0.46
C ILE A 79 12.01 -7.02 -1.15
N ALA A 80 11.96 -6.98 -2.48
CA ALA A 80 11.64 -8.14 -3.32
C ALA A 80 12.63 -9.32 -3.17
N GLN A 81 13.90 -9.06 -2.83
CA GLN A 81 14.92 -10.08 -2.59
C GLN A 81 15.71 -9.75 -1.33
N ASP A 82 15.46 -10.50 -0.26
CA ASP A 82 16.29 -10.57 0.95
C ASP A 82 16.54 -12.07 1.22
N ALA A 83 17.80 -12.43 1.07
CA ALA A 83 18.32 -13.79 1.11
C ALA A 83 18.25 -14.42 2.51
N ALA A 84 18.07 -13.62 3.57
CA ALA A 84 18.01 -14.11 4.94
C ALA A 84 16.67 -14.81 5.27
N PHE A 85 15.63 -14.65 4.45
CA PHE A 85 14.27 -15.10 4.78
C PHE A 85 13.55 -15.82 3.62
N ALA A 86 14.18 -16.85 3.05
CA ALA A 86 13.52 -17.79 2.11
C ALA A 86 12.67 -18.84 2.87
N PRO A 87 11.63 -19.45 2.25
CA PRO A 87 11.13 -19.24 0.89
C PRO A 87 10.05 -18.14 0.81
N ARG A 88 10.01 -17.42 -0.31
CA ARG A 88 9.12 -16.28 -0.57
C ARG A 88 7.98 -16.65 -1.51
N VAL A 89 6.83 -16.02 -1.32
CA VAL A 89 5.78 -15.88 -2.33
C VAL A 89 5.36 -14.40 -2.39
N VAL A 90 6.29 -13.52 -2.77
CA VAL A 90 5.96 -12.10 -3.03
C VAL A 90 5.52 -12.01 -4.49
N ARG A 91 4.21 -11.89 -4.72
CA ARG A 91 3.67 -11.83 -6.09
C ARG A 91 3.76 -10.43 -6.70
N GLN A 92 3.77 -9.40 -5.84
CA GLN A 92 3.94 -8.01 -6.23
C GLN A 92 4.86 -7.31 -5.22
N SER A 93 5.69 -6.38 -5.70
CA SER A 93 6.42 -5.45 -4.85
C SER A 93 5.73 -4.09 -4.89
N CYS A 94 5.63 -3.43 -3.74
CA CYS A 94 5.05 -2.11 -3.63
C CYS A 94 6.14 -1.07 -3.36
N ARG A 95 5.98 0.13 -3.94
CA ARG A 95 6.77 1.32 -3.62
C ARG A 95 5.80 2.48 -3.46
N GLU A 96 5.92 3.18 -2.35
CA GLU A 96 5.08 4.32 -2.04
C GLU A 96 5.94 5.52 -1.68
N TRP A 97 5.54 6.68 -2.20
CA TRP A 97 6.15 7.98 -1.93
C TRP A 97 5.06 8.96 -1.53
N ASN A 98 5.17 9.50 -0.33
CA ASN A 98 4.25 10.47 0.23
C ASN A 98 4.97 11.78 0.53
N GLU A 99 4.37 12.89 0.13
CA GLU A 99 4.75 14.24 0.53
C GLU A 99 3.61 14.82 1.38
N ILE A 100 3.94 15.31 2.57
CA ILE A 100 3.05 16.09 3.41
C ILE A 100 3.62 17.51 3.49
N ARG A 101 2.88 18.50 3.01
CA ARG A 101 3.31 19.90 2.98
C ARG A 101 2.32 20.78 3.72
N ASP A 102 2.81 21.70 4.55
CA ASP A 102 1.96 22.74 5.14
C ASP A 102 1.53 23.73 4.06
N ILE A 103 0.23 24.01 3.99
CA ILE A 103 -0.31 25.02 3.08
C ILE A 103 -0.95 26.19 3.84
N GLY A 104 -0.77 26.24 5.17
CA GLY A 104 -1.28 27.26 6.06
C GLY A 104 -2.66 26.92 6.65
N ASN A 105 -3.10 27.74 7.61
CA ASN A 105 -4.43 27.65 8.24
C ASN A 105 -4.77 26.28 8.85
N GLY A 106 -3.76 25.57 9.36
CA GLY A 106 -3.94 24.22 9.91
C GLY A 106 -4.23 23.15 8.85
N GLN A 107 -4.09 23.47 7.57
CA GLN A 107 -4.29 22.54 6.47
C GLN A 107 -2.95 21.97 5.99
N SER A 108 -2.96 20.74 5.51
CA SER A 108 -1.78 20.13 4.90
C SER A 108 -2.18 19.44 3.60
N LEU A 109 -1.33 19.57 2.59
CA LEU A 109 -1.46 18.85 1.34
C LEU A 109 -0.73 17.52 1.46
N VAL A 110 -1.44 16.42 1.21
CA VAL A 110 -0.87 15.07 1.12
C VAL A 110 -0.88 14.63 -0.33
N ARG A 111 0.30 14.35 -0.89
CA ARG A 111 0.45 13.73 -2.21
C ARG A 111 1.01 12.33 -2.01
N SER A 112 0.42 11.36 -2.70
CA SER A 112 0.87 9.97 -2.67
C SER A 112 1.09 9.47 -4.10
N VAL A 113 2.18 8.75 -4.30
CA VAL A 113 2.46 8.00 -5.52
C VAL A 113 2.79 6.56 -5.13
N VAL A 114 2.00 5.62 -5.63
CA VAL A 114 2.14 4.19 -5.36
C VAL A 114 2.42 3.46 -6.66
N PHE A 115 3.46 2.62 -6.65
CA PHE A 115 3.81 1.71 -7.73
C PHE A 115 3.72 0.28 -7.22
N ALA A 116 2.88 -0.53 -7.85
CA ALA A 116 2.84 -1.98 -7.63
C ALA A 116 3.41 -2.67 -8.87
N GLU A 117 4.54 -3.37 -8.69
CA GLU A 117 5.24 -4.07 -9.75
C GLU A 117 5.08 -5.59 -9.54
N PRO A 118 4.55 -6.34 -10.52
CA PRO A 118 4.49 -7.79 -10.40
C PRO A 118 5.90 -8.40 -10.33
N ALA A 119 6.04 -9.49 -9.59
CA ALA A 119 7.29 -10.24 -9.53
C ALA A 119 7.53 -11.07 -10.80
N ALA A 120 6.45 -11.52 -11.45
CA ALA A 120 6.49 -12.19 -12.74
C ALA A 120 6.36 -11.17 -13.89
N ALA A 121 6.95 -11.52 -15.03
CA ALA A 121 6.64 -10.86 -16.30
C ALA A 121 5.42 -11.53 -16.93
N TYR A 122 4.52 -10.72 -17.49
CA TYR A 122 3.35 -11.21 -18.23
C TYR A 122 3.37 -10.62 -19.63
N GLU A 123 2.95 -11.41 -20.62
CA GLU A 123 2.90 -10.97 -22.02
C GLU A 123 1.56 -10.30 -22.34
N THR A 124 0.52 -10.60 -21.56
CA THR A 124 -0.84 -10.09 -21.76
C THR A 124 -1.46 -9.56 -20.46
N MET A 125 -2.46 -8.69 -20.58
CA MET A 125 -3.29 -8.28 -19.44
C MET A 125 -4.11 -9.44 -18.91
N THR A 126 -4.56 -10.35 -19.78
CA THR A 126 -5.25 -11.58 -19.35
C THR A 126 -4.42 -12.37 -18.36
N GLU A 127 -3.16 -12.67 -18.70
CA GLU A 127 -2.26 -13.40 -17.80
C GLU A 127 -2.03 -12.64 -16.49
N TYR A 128 -1.76 -11.34 -16.58
CA TYR A 128 -1.54 -10.49 -15.40
C TYR A 128 -2.73 -10.46 -14.45
N VAL A 129 -3.95 -10.22 -14.96
CA VAL A 129 -5.15 -10.10 -14.13
C VAL A 129 -5.60 -11.46 -13.61
N LEU A 130 -5.53 -12.51 -14.44
CA LEU A 130 -5.90 -13.86 -14.01
C LEU A 130 -4.99 -14.35 -12.87
N ASP A 131 -3.68 -14.08 -12.96
CA ASP A 131 -2.72 -14.56 -11.96
C ASP A 131 -2.81 -13.78 -10.64
N LEU A 132 -2.84 -12.44 -10.71
CA LEU A 132 -2.74 -11.58 -9.52
C LEU A 132 -4.09 -11.13 -8.96
N PHE A 133 -5.12 -11.05 -9.80
CA PHE A 133 -6.45 -10.56 -9.42
C PHE A 133 -7.57 -11.48 -9.95
N PRO A 134 -7.57 -12.79 -9.67
CA PRO A 134 -8.53 -13.74 -10.24
C PRO A 134 -9.99 -13.38 -9.95
N HIS A 135 -10.31 -12.83 -8.77
CA HIS A 135 -11.68 -12.37 -8.49
C HIS A 135 -12.10 -11.19 -9.38
N GLU A 136 -11.16 -10.33 -9.72
CA GLU A 136 -11.37 -9.20 -10.62
C GLU A 136 -11.47 -9.65 -12.07
N TYR A 137 -10.70 -10.68 -12.44
CA TYR A 137 -10.83 -11.36 -13.72
C TYR A 137 -12.24 -11.96 -13.90
N GLU A 138 -12.73 -12.72 -12.91
CA GLU A 138 -14.08 -13.30 -12.94
C GLU A 138 -15.16 -12.21 -13.03
N ARG A 139 -14.98 -11.11 -12.29
CA ARG A 139 -15.88 -9.96 -12.37
C ARG A 139 -15.87 -9.32 -13.77
N ALA A 140 -14.70 -9.14 -14.36
CA ALA A 140 -14.56 -8.62 -15.72
C ALA A 140 -15.19 -9.56 -16.75
N LEU A 141 -15.02 -10.88 -16.60
CA LEU A 141 -15.67 -11.88 -17.44
C LEU A 141 -17.20 -11.81 -17.35
N ALA A 142 -17.76 -11.61 -16.16
CA ALA A 142 -19.20 -11.52 -15.94
C ALA A 142 -19.83 -10.20 -16.45
N MET A 143 -19.03 -9.13 -16.55
CA MET A 143 -19.48 -7.80 -16.97
C MET A 143 -19.19 -7.48 -18.44
N ARG A 144 -18.51 -8.37 -19.17
CA ARG A 144 -18.17 -8.14 -20.57
C ARG A 144 -19.42 -8.17 -21.46
N LYS A 145 -19.30 -7.59 -22.65
CA LYS A 145 -20.33 -7.73 -23.69
C LYS A 145 -20.28 -9.13 -24.30
N ASP A 146 -21.44 -9.68 -24.64
CA ASP A 146 -21.58 -11.07 -25.11
C ASP A 146 -20.77 -11.38 -26.40
N ASP A 147 -20.50 -10.38 -27.23
CA ASP A 147 -19.75 -10.48 -28.47
C ASP A 147 -18.22 -10.39 -28.31
N MET A 148 -17.73 -10.04 -27.11
CA MET A 148 -16.30 -9.87 -26.85
C MET A 148 -15.60 -11.22 -26.67
N VAL A 149 -14.65 -11.51 -27.57
CA VAL A 149 -13.85 -12.74 -27.56
C VAL A 149 -12.69 -12.62 -26.58
N VAL A 150 -12.59 -13.55 -25.62
CA VAL A 150 -11.50 -13.63 -24.63
C VAL A 150 -10.16 -13.88 -25.34
N GLY A 151 -9.10 -13.18 -24.90
CA GLY A 151 -7.76 -13.25 -25.48
C GLY A 151 -7.58 -12.45 -26.78
N SER A 152 -8.63 -11.78 -27.27
CA SER A 152 -8.51 -10.83 -28.38
C SER A 152 -7.89 -9.51 -27.93
N LEU A 153 -7.37 -8.72 -28.87
CA LEU A 153 -6.89 -7.36 -28.59
C LEU A 153 -7.97 -6.47 -27.95
N GLU A 154 -9.25 -6.66 -28.31
CA GLU A 154 -10.35 -5.94 -27.69
C GLU A 154 -10.50 -6.30 -26.21
N TRP A 155 -10.40 -7.59 -25.88
CA TRP A 155 -10.42 -8.08 -24.50
C TRP A 155 -9.25 -7.56 -23.66
N GLU A 156 -8.03 -7.57 -24.21
CA GLU A 156 -6.85 -7.01 -23.52
C GLU A 156 -7.03 -5.52 -23.20
N ASN A 157 -7.54 -4.75 -24.17
CA ASN A 157 -7.84 -3.33 -23.99
C ASN A 157 -8.97 -3.09 -22.98
N TYR A 158 -9.97 -3.96 -22.94
CA TYR A 158 -11.03 -3.93 -21.95
C TYR A 158 -10.49 -4.18 -20.54
N LEU A 159 -9.70 -5.25 -20.34
CA LEU A 159 -9.07 -5.55 -19.06
C LEU A 159 -8.16 -4.42 -18.58
N HIS A 160 -7.39 -3.81 -19.47
CA HIS A 160 -6.57 -2.64 -19.14
C HIS A 160 -7.42 -1.49 -18.57
N ARG A 161 -8.54 -1.13 -19.24
CA ARG A 161 -9.45 -0.07 -18.75
C ARG A 161 -10.16 -0.46 -17.45
N PHE A 162 -10.51 -1.73 -17.31
CA PHE A 162 -11.10 -2.28 -16.10
C PHE A 162 -10.16 -2.10 -14.91
N MET A 163 -8.89 -2.50 -15.05
CA MET A 163 -7.87 -2.35 -14.02
C MET A 163 -7.54 -0.88 -13.71
N LEU A 164 -7.53 0.00 -14.72
CA LEU A 164 -7.40 1.45 -14.48
C LEU A 164 -8.55 1.99 -13.62
N THR A 165 -9.78 1.55 -13.89
CA THR A 165 -10.96 1.96 -13.12
C THR A 165 -10.89 1.45 -11.68
N LEU A 166 -10.46 0.20 -11.50
CA LEU A 166 -10.20 -0.39 -10.19
C LEU A 166 -9.13 0.41 -9.44
N GLY A 167 -8.02 0.77 -10.08
CA GLY A 167 -6.95 1.57 -9.49
C GLY A 167 -7.47 2.92 -8.96
N VAL A 168 -8.30 3.63 -9.73
CA VAL A 168 -8.95 4.88 -9.29
C VAL A 168 -9.83 4.65 -8.05
N ALA A 169 -10.60 3.56 -8.03
CA ALA A 169 -11.42 3.21 -6.88
C ALA A 169 -10.58 2.89 -5.63
N CYS A 170 -9.49 2.13 -5.79
CA CYS A 170 -8.54 1.82 -4.72
C CYS A 170 -7.90 3.10 -4.15
N SER A 171 -7.47 4.04 -5.00
CA SER A 171 -6.91 5.33 -4.53
C SER A 171 -7.93 6.14 -3.73
N ARG A 172 -9.20 6.16 -4.14
CA ARG A 172 -10.27 6.84 -3.37
C ARG A 172 -10.49 6.17 -2.03
N HIS A 173 -10.51 4.83 -2.01
CA HIS A 173 -10.66 4.06 -0.78
C HIS A 173 -9.49 4.29 0.18
N TYR A 174 -8.26 4.33 -0.34
CA TYR A 174 -7.06 4.66 0.43
C TYR A 174 -7.21 6.00 1.17
N PHE A 175 -7.61 7.07 0.48
CA PHE A 175 -7.78 8.38 1.14
C PHE A 175 -8.98 8.44 2.08
N ALA A 176 -10.05 7.69 1.81
CA ALA A 176 -11.16 7.54 2.76
C ALA A 176 -10.70 6.86 4.05
N PHE A 177 -9.85 5.83 3.94
CA PHE A 177 -9.28 5.14 5.08
C PHE A 177 -8.26 6.01 5.82
N PHE A 178 -7.41 6.75 5.10
CA PHE A 178 -6.52 7.76 5.68
C PHE A 178 -7.30 8.76 6.55
N ASN A 179 -8.40 9.33 6.04
CA ASN A 179 -9.19 10.29 6.81
C ASN A 179 -9.78 9.68 8.09
N LYS A 180 -10.17 8.40 8.06
CA LYS A 180 -10.67 7.69 9.25
C LYS A 180 -9.59 7.56 10.32
N ILE A 181 -8.36 7.22 9.93
CA ILE A 181 -7.24 7.08 10.86
C ILE A 181 -6.76 8.45 11.33
N LEU A 182 -6.78 9.46 10.48
CA LEU A 182 -6.44 10.83 10.86
C LEU A 182 -7.33 11.33 12.01
N GLY A 183 -8.65 11.10 11.93
CA GLY A 183 -9.55 11.42 13.04
C GLY A 183 -9.13 10.73 14.34
N ASP A 184 -8.70 9.47 14.26
CA ASP A 184 -8.26 8.73 15.43
C ASP A 184 -6.90 9.19 16.00
N VAL A 185 -5.98 9.57 15.11
CA VAL A 185 -4.70 10.18 15.49
C VAL A 185 -4.95 11.50 16.22
N GLN A 186 -5.90 12.30 15.74
CA GLN A 186 -6.28 13.57 16.35
C GLN A 186 -6.97 13.37 17.72
N ASP A 187 -7.83 12.37 17.83
CA ASP A 187 -8.54 12.06 19.08
C ASP A 187 -7.61 11.43 20.14
N ARG A 188 -6.64 10.61 19.71
CA ARG A 188 -5.79 9.79 20.60
C ARG A 188 -4.30 9.88 20.23
N PRO A 189 -3.69 11.07 20.20
CA PRO A 189 -2.35 11.27 19.63
C PRO A 189 -1.23 10.51 20.36
N HIS A 190 -1.43 10.14 21.63
CA HIS A 190 -0.47 9.38 22.43
C HIS A 190 -0.39 7.89 22.06
N MET A 191 -1.39 7.37 21.35
CA MET A 191 -1.40 5.98 20.86
C MET A 191 -0.56 5.80 19.59
N TYR A 192 -0.16 6.91 18.96
CA TYR A 192 0.53 6.95 17.69
C TYR A 192 1.95 7.46 17.86
N SER A 193 2.92 6.59 17.55
CA SER A 193 4.34 6.94 17.61
C SER A 193 4.76 7.71 16.36
N PHE A 194 5.59 8.74 16.59
CA PHE A 194 6.19 9.58 15.54
C PHE A 194 7.65 9.90 15.89
#